data_AF-A0A0G1QGD5-F1
#
_entry.id   AF-A0A0G1QGD5-F1
#
_cell.length_a   1.000
_cell.length_b   1.000
_cell.length_c   1.000
_cell.angle_alpha   90.00
_cell.angle_beta   90.00
_cell.angle_gamma   90.00
#
_symmetry.space_group_name_H-M   'P 1'
#
loop_
_entity.id
_entity.type
_entity.pdbx_description
1 polymer ?
#
loop_
_entity_poly.entity_id
_entity_poly.type
_entity_poly.pdbx_seq_one_letter_code
_entity_poly.pdbx_strand_id
1 'polypeptide(L)'
;MNKNIQLVSILYEFTLAFCKRYIPSPFQSRLILNSATGAKKELKTSYLSELQKRYEEFLDENGLETWLGYSLRLRSVKGIAFRPFCTSSMYQPFLSSPERAANAAICLIKQINLTPKEHSIWDRLNKPFNL
;
A
#
# COMPACT_ATOMS: atom_id res chain seq x y z
N MET A 1 8.36 17.73 -5.27
CA MET A 1 8.38 16.65 -4.24
C MET A 1 8.49 15.32 -4.97
N ASN A 2 9.45 14.47 -4.63
CA ASN A 2 9.59 13.15 -5.26
C ASN A 2 8.34 12.30 -4.91
N LYS A 3 7.66 11.80 -5.94
CA LYS A 3 6.39 11.06 -5.79
C LYS A 3 6.52 9.84 -4.88
N ASN A 4 7.65 9.12 -4.95
CA ASN A 4 7.88 7.96 -4.11
C ASN A 4 8.05 8.36 -2.64
N ILE A 5 8.70 9.49 -2.35
CA ILE A 5 8.82 10.02 -0.98
C ILE A 5 7.44 10.35 -0.40
N GLN A 6 6.55 10.94 -1.23
CA GLN A 6 5.16 11.20 -0.84
C GLN A 6 4.40 9.90 -0.56
N LEU A 7 4.44 8.93 -1.48
CA LEU A 7 3.72 7.67 -1.35
C LEU A 7 4.21 6.83 -0.16
N VAL A 8 5.53 6.79 0.09
CA VAL A 8 6.07 6.08 1.25
C VAL A 8 5.68 6.79 2.57
N SER A 9 5.60 8.11 2.57
CA SER A 9 5.11 8.85 3.76
C SER A 9 3.63 8.54 4.04
N ILE A 10 2.81 8.47 2.99
CA ILE A 10 1.41 8.03 3.08
C ILE A 10 1.32 6.59 3.56
N LEU A 11 2.13 5.69 3.00
CA LEU A 11 2.20 4.29 3.40
C LEU A 11 2.52 4.16 4.90
N TYR A 12 3.51 4.91 5.39
CA TYR A 12 3.86 4.91 6.82
C TYR A 12 2.70 5.35 7.72
N GLU A 13 2.02 6.45 7.40
CA GLU A 13 0.85 6.91 8.16
C GLU A 13 -0.30 5.91 8.11
N PHE A 14 -0.52 5.30 6.94
CA PHE A 14 -1.50 4.25 6.75
C PHE A 14 -1.18 3.00 7.58
N THR A 15 0.09 2.58 7.61
CA THR A 15 0.56 1.45 8.42
C THR A 15 0.41 1.72 9.92
N LEU A 16 0.64 2.94 10.39
CA LEU A 16 0.37 3.32 11.78
C LEU A 16 -1.12 3.13 12.13
N ALA A 17 -2.01 3.64 11.29
CA ALA A 17 -3.45 3.51 11.51
C ALA A 17 -3.93 2.06 11.42
N PHE A 18 -3.37 1.28 10.50
CA PHE A 18 -3.63 -0.16 10.37
C PHE A 18 -3.22 -0.93 11.63
N CYS A 19 -1.98 -0.74 12.11
CA CYS A 19 -1.46 -1.41 13.30
C CYS A 19 -2.32 -1.08 14.52
N LYS A 20 -2.66 0.19 14.72
CA LYS A 20 -3.52 0.65 15.82
C LYS A 20 -4.91 -0.02 15.81
N ARG A 21 -5.44 -0.35 14.64
CA ARG A 21 -6.81 -0.85 14.48
C ARG A 21 -6.93 -2.37 14.46
N TYR A 22 -5.93 -3.05 13.88
CA TYR A 22 -6.07 -4.47 13.50
C TYR A 22 -4.99 -5.38 14.06
N ILE A 23 -3.91 -4.84 14.64
CA ILE A 23 -2.80 -5.65 15.16
C ILE A 23 -2.80 -5.60 16.69
N PRO A 24 -3.40 -6.59 17.38
CA PRO A 24 -3.50 -6.58 18.84
C PRO A 24 -2.14 -6.82 19.51
N SER A 25 -1.25 -7.59 18.87
CA SER A 25 0.07 -7.89 19.42
C SER A 25 1.01 -6.68 19.29
N PRO A 26 1.52 -6.11 20.41
CA PRO A 26 2.47 -4.99 20.34
C PRO A 26 3.77 -5.37 19.65
N PHE A 27 4.17 -6.64 19.77
CA PHE A 27 5.35 -7.18 19.11
C PHE A 27 5.18 -7.23 17.60
N GLN A 28 4.07 -7.79 17.09
CA GLN A 28 3.77 -7.80 15.66
C GLN A 28 3.64 -6.37 15.10
N SER A 29 2.95 -5.48 15.82
CA SER A 29 2.87 -4.05 15.46
C SER A 29 4.26 -3.43 15.30
N ARG A 30 5.18 -3.71 16.24
CA ARG A 30 6.55 -3.19 16.17
C ARG A 30 7.31 -3.72 14.95
N LEU A 31 7.17 -5.00 14.63
CA LEU A 31 7.80 -5.60 13.44
C LEU A 31 7.33 -4.92 12.15
N ILE A 32 6.01 -4.75 11.97
CA ILE A 32 5.43 -4.10 10.81
C ILE A 32 5.90 -2.63 10.71
N LEU A 33 5.88 -1.90 11.83
CA LEU A 33 6.29 -0.49 11.87
C LEU A 33 7.78 -0.29 11.64
N ASN A 34 8.64 -1.24 12.01
CA ASN A 34 10.06 -1.19 11.71
C ASN A 34 10.30 -1.25 10.20
N SER A 35 9.63 -2.16 9.48
CA SER A 35 9.74 -2.24 8.02
C SER A 35 9.19 -0.97 7.34
N ALA A 36 8.06 -0.42 7.80
CA ALA A 36 7.52 0.84 7.29
C ALA A 36 8.45 2.05 7.56
N THR A 37 9.09 2.07 8.73
CA THR A 37 10.06 3.12 9.09
C THR A 37 11.31 3.03 8.23
N GLY A 38 11.83 1.81 8.02
CA GLY A 38 12.98 1.56 7.15
C GLY A 38 12.69 1.99 5.71
N ALA A 39 11.51 1.62 5.19
CA ALA A 39 11.05 2.06 3.87
C ALA A 39 11.00 3.59 3.75
N LYS A 40 10.48 4.30 4.77
CA LYS A 40 10.40 5.77 4.78
C LYS A 40 11.76 6.46 4.85
N LYS A 41 12.69 5.92 5.62
CA LYS A 41 14.02 6.52 5.79
C LYS A 41 14.94 6.26 4.60
N GLU A 42 14.93 5.04 4.09
CA GLU A 42 15.96 4.58 3.15
C GLU A 42 15.45 4.35 1.73
N LEU A 43 14.13 4.29 1.52
CA LEU A 43 13.49 3.93 0.24
C LEU A 43 14.07 2.63 -0.38
N LYS A 44 14.58 1.72 0.45
CA LYS A 44 15.11 0.43 -0.02
C LYS A 44 13.97 -0.54 -0.32
N THR A 45 14.08 -1.23 -1.45
CA THR A 45 13.13 -2.25 -1.90
C THR A 45 13.00 -3.40 -0.92
N SER A 46 14.06 -3.75 -0.17
CA SER A 46 14.03 -4.82 0.83
C SER A 46 13.02 -4.57 1.95
N TYR A 47 12.94 -3.33 2.48
CA TYR A 47 11.95 -2.97 3.51
C TYR A 47 10.52 -2.97 2.97
N LEU A 48 10.34 -2.57 1.72
CA LEU A 48 9.04 -2.62 1.05
C LEU A 48 8.59 -4.07 0.82
N SER A 49 9.51 -4.95 0.41
CA SER A 49 9.23 -6.38 0.25
C SER A 49 8.91 -7.06 1.59
N GLU A 50 9.63 -6.72 2.67
CA GLU A 50 9.32 -7.24 4.00
C GLU A 50 7.94 -6.75 4.45
N LEU A 51 7.65 -5.45 4.30
CA LEU A 51 6.35 -4.89 4.67
C LEU A 51 5.20 -5.52 3.87
N GLN A 52 5.40 -5.76 2.57
CA GLN A 52 4.43 -6.47 1.74
C GLN A 52 4.16 -7.86 2.30
N LYS A 53 5.21 -8.62 2.60
CA LYS A 53 5.10 -9.96 3.17
C LYS A 53 4.30 -9.95 4.48
N ARG A 54 4.49 -8.95 5.35
CA ARG A 54 3.69 -8.83 6.59
C ARG A 54 2.20 -8.62 6.35
N TYR A 55 1.83 -7.84 5.33
CA TYR A 55 0.43 -7.66 4.98
C TYR A 55 -0.18 -8.92 4.36
N GLU A 56 0.60 -9.66 3.56
CA GLU A 56 0.18 -10.95 2.99
C GLU A 56 0.00 -12.02 4.08
N GLU A 57 0.95 -12.13 5.02
CA GLU A 57 0.82 -12.97 6.22
C GLU A 57 -0.41 -12.61 7.04
N PHE A 58 -0.66 -11.32 7.26
CA PHE A 58 -1.86 -10.88 7.98
C PHE A 58 -3.16 -11.30 7.27
N LEU A 59 -3.23 -11.23 5.94
CA LEU A 59 -4.39 -11.69 5.19
C LEU A 59 -4.60 -13.19 5.38
N ASP A 60 -3.53 -13.98 5.25
CA ASP A 60 -3.55 -15.44 5.39
C ASP A 60 -3.96 -15.89 6.80
N GLU A 61 -3.29 -15.35 7.84
CA GLU A 61 -3.55 -15.67 9.25
C GLU A 61 -5.00 -15.36 9.68
N ASN A 62 -5.65 -14.39 9.03
CA ASN A 62 -7.01 -13.98 9.33
C ASN A 62 -8.05 -14.54 8.34
N GLY A 63 -7.65 -15.40 7.39
CA GLY A 63 -8.55 -15.98 6.39
C GLY A 63 -9.20 -14.94 5.46
N LEU A 64 -8.48 -13.86 5.15
CA LEU A 64 -8.97 -12.73 4.35
C LEU A 64 -8.53 -12.85 2.89
N GLU A 65 -9.37 -12.39 1.96
CA GLU A 65 -9.09 -12.51 0.54
C GLU A 65 -7.95 -11.59 0.08
N THR A 66 -7.01 -12.13 -0.70
CA THR A 66 -6.04 -11.32 -1.45
C THR A 66 -6.63 -10.88 -2.78
N TRP A 67 -6.67 -9.57 -3.02
CA TRP A 67 -7.26 -9.01 -4.22
C TRP A 67 -6.40 -9.28 -5.45
N LEU A 68 -7.04 -9.82 -6.48
CA LEU A 68 -6.42 -10.00 -7.79
C LEU A 68 -6.07 -8.65 -8.43
N GLY A 69 -5.00 -8.64 -9.24
CA GLY A 69 -4.42 -7.43 -9.82
C GLY A 69 -5.38 -6.59 -10.69
N TYR A 70 -6.46 -7.21 -11.18
CA TYR A 70 -7.48 -6.63 -12.04
C TYR A 70 -8.81 -6.32 -11.32
N SER A 71 -8.89 -6.51 -10.00
CA SER A 71 -10.15 -6.23 -9.28
C SER A 71 -10.51 -4.74 -9.32
N LEU A 72 -11.81 -4.44 -9.45
CA LEU A 72 -12.31 -3.06 -9.43
C LEU A 72 -11.93 -2.34 -8.11
N ARG A 73 -11.87 -3.08 -7.01
CA ARG A 73 -11.43 -2.59 -5.70
C ARG A 73 -9.98 -2.12 -5.76
N LEU A 74 -9.08 -2.90 -6.35
CA LEU A 74 -7.67 -2.54 -6.47
C LEU A 74 -7.47 -1.39 -7.48
N ARG A 75 -8.29 -1.30 -8.54
CA ARG A 75 -8.30 -0.14 -9.47
C ARG A 75 -8.62 1.18 -8.73
N SER A 76 -9.52 1.15 -7.75
CA SER A 76 -9.85 2.35 -6.96
C SER A 76 -8.66 2.84 -6.12
N VAL A 77 -7.88 1.92 -5.52
CA VAL A 77 -6.64 2.26 -4.80
C VAL A 77 -5.60 2.81 -5.78
N LYS A 78 -5.41 2.11 -6.91
CA LYS A 78 -4.41 2.46 -7.93
C LYS A 78 -4.52 3.91 -8.37
N GLY A 79 -5.75 4.37 -8.67
CA GLY A 79 -6.00 5.72 -9.17
C GLY A 79 -5.64 6.85 -8.20
N ILE A 80 -5.54 6.58 -6.90
CA ILE A 80 -5.20 7.61 -5.89
C ILE A 80 -3.74 8.00 -5.99
N ALA A 81 -2.84 7.01 -6.15
CA ALA A 81 -1.41 7.27 -6.25
C ALA A 81 -1.06 8.18 -7.44
N PHE A 82 -1.79 8.11 -8.55
CA PHE A 82 -1.53 8.96 -9.73
C PHE A 82 -2.03 10.39 -9.60
N ARG A 83 -2.81 10.73 -8.56
CA ARG A 83 -3.31 12.11 -8.42
C ARG A 83 -2.18 13.07 -8.03
N PRO A 84 -2.17 14.31 -8.57
CA PRO A 84 -1.14 15.31 -8.24
C PRO A 84 -1.06 15.64 -6.75
N PHE A 85 -2.22 15.67 -6.08
CA PHE A 85 -2.36 16.06 -4.67
C PHE A 85 -2.77 14.88 -3.77
N CYS A 86 -2.13 13.72 -3.93
CA CYS A 86 -2.46 12.57 -3.10
C CYS A 86 -2.07 12.79 -1.62
N THR A 87 -2.99 12.46 -0.71
CA THR A 87 -2.82 12.61 0.74
C THR A 87 -3.25 11.34 1.45
N SER A 88 -2.83 11.17 2.71
CA SER A 88 -3.19 9.98 3.50
C SER A 88 -4.69 9.89 3.79
N SER A 89 -5.40 11.02 3.85
CA SER A 89 -6.87 11.04 4.00
C SER A 89 -7.59 10.33 2.86
N MET A 90 -7.02 10.34 1.64
CA MET A 90 -7.58 9.62 0.50
C MET A 90 -7.57 8.10 0.67
N TYR A 91 -6.69 7.58 1.52
CA TYR A 91 -6.59 6.14 1.82
C TYR A 91 -7.44 5.73 3.03
N GLN A 92 -7.94 6.68 3.84
CA GLN A 92 -8.78 6.39 5.01
C GLN A 92 -9.99 5.47 4.72
N PRO A 93 -10.71 5.59 3.58
CA PRO A 93 -11.81 4.68 3.27
C PRO A 93 -11.42 3.20 3.19
N PHE A 94 -10.14 2.88 2.94
CA PHE A 94 -9.66 1.49 2.91
C PHE A 94 -9.41 0.92 4.30
N LEU A 95 -9.29 1.76 5.34
CA LEU A 95 -9.24 1.33 6.74
C LEU A 95 -10.61 0.90 7.30
N SER A 96 -11.64 0.75 6.47
CA SER A 96 -12.98 0.32 6.89
C SER A 96 -13.05 -1.15 7.30
N SER A 97 -12.20 -2.00 6.73
CA SER A 97 -12.09 -3.42 7.06
C SER A 97 -10.64 -3.87 6.98
N PRO A 98 -10.22 -4.89 7.76
CA PRO A 98 -8.84 -5.39 7.73
C PRO A 98 -8.41 -5.86 6.34
N GLU A 99 -9.28 -6.56 5.60
CA GLU A 99 -9.01 -7.03 4.23
C GLU A 99 -8.73 -5.87 3.27
N ARG A 100 -9.63 -4.88 3.22
CA ARG A 100 -9.46 -3.68 2.38
C ARG A 100 -8.18 -2.94 2.73
N ALA A 101 -7.85 -2.86 4.02
CA ALA A 101 -6.70 -2.11 4.47
C ALA A 101 -5.40 -2.78 4.04
N ALA A 102 -5.25 -4.08 4.29
CA ALA A 102 -4.07 -4.84 3.90
C ALA A 102 -3.88 -4.86 2.38
N ASN A 103 -4.94 -5.12 1.62
CA ASN A 103 -4.86 -5.10 0.15
C ASN A 103 -4.54 -3.72 -0.42
N ALA A 104 -5.07 -2.64 0.17
CA ALA A 104 -4.71 -1.28 -0.25
C ALA A 104 -3.24 -0.95 0.03
N ALA A 105 -2.70 -1.37 1.18
CA ALA A 105 -1.28 -1.21 1.48
C ALA A 105 -0.38 -2.00 0.53
N ILE A 106 -0.70 -3.27 0.24
CA ILE A 106 0.02 -4.09 -0.75
C ILE A 106 0.00 -3.42 -2.13
N CYS A 107 -1.14 -2.88 -2.56
CA CYS A 107 -1.24 -2.14 -3.81
C CYS A 107 -0.32 -0.91 -3.82
N LEU A 108 -0.33 -0.11 -2.75
CA LEU A 108 0.51 1.08 -2.61
C LEU A 108 2.01 0.71 -2.63
N ILE A 109 2.41 -0.35 -1.93
CA ILE A 109 3.78 -0.87 -1.92
C ILE A 109 4.21 -1.26 -3.34
N LYS A 110 3.37 -2.00 -4.06
CA LYS A 110 3.64 -2.38 -5.45
C LYS A 110 3.84 -1.13 -6.32
N GLN A 111 3.00 -0.11 -6.18
CA GLN A 111 3.13 1.14 -6.93
C GLN A 111 4.42 1.91 -6.62
N ILE A 112 4.85 1.92 -5.36
CA ILE A 112 6.14 2.52 -4.96
C ILE A 112 7.32 1.77 -5.58
N ASN A 113 7.22 0.43 -5.66
CA ASN A 113 8.26 -0.45 -6.21
C ASN A 113 8.30 -0.53 -7.74
N LEU A 114 7.33 0.06 -8.46
CA LEU A 114 7.33 0.05 -9.92
C LEU A 114 8.49 0.87 -10.48
N THR A 115 9.23 0.28 -11.41
CA THR A 115 10.21 1.02 -12.21
C THR A 115 9.52 2.02 -13.16
N PRO A 116 10.24 3.02 -13.70
CA PRO A 116 9.68 3.96 -14.68
C PRO A 116 9.16 3.30 -15.97
N LYS A 117 9.84 2.23 -16.44
CA LYS A 117 9.40 1.45 -17.61
C LYS A 117 8.10 0.72 -17.31
N GLU A 118 8.00 0.10 -16.14
CA GLU A 118 6.78 -0.54 -15.70
C GLU A 118 5.68 0.51 -15.59
N HIS A 119 5.90 1.68 -14.96
CA HIS A 119 4.93 2.77 -14.91
C HIS A 119 4.35 3.10 -16.30
N SER A 120 5.18 3.22 -17.34
CA SER A 120 4.73 3.49 -18.71
C SER A 120 3.86 2.38 -19.31
N ILE A 121 4.14 1.11 -19.00
CA ILE A 121 3.32 -0.03 -19.44
C ILE A 121 2.02 -0.09 -18.62
N TRP A 122 2.11 0.11 -17.31
CA TRP A 122 0.99 0.15 -16.39
C TRP A 122 0.00 1.29 -16.69
N ASP A 123 0.49 2.46 -17.07
CA ASP A 123 -0.31 3.61 -17.50
C ASP A 123 -1.08 3.31 -18.81
N ARG A 124 -0.45 2.58 -19.75
CA ARG A 124 -1.10 2.18 -20.99
C ARG A 124 -2.20 1.14 -20.78
N LEU A 125 -1.99 0.20 -19.84
CA LEU A 125 -2.96 -0.87 -19.55
C LEU A 125 -4.13 -0.43 -18.65
N ASN A 126 -3.96 0.64 -17.88
CA ASN A 126 -4.96 1.10 -16.89
C ASN A 126 -5.45 2.53 -17.12
N LYS A 127 -5.13 3.15 -18.26
CA LYS A 127 -5.79 4.39 -18.68
C LYS A 127 -7.31 4.16 -18.61
N PRO A 128 -8.08 5.02 -17.92
CA PRO A 128 -9.52 4.94 -18.03
C PRO A 128 -9.87 5.05 -19.51
N PHE A 129 -10.75 4.19 -20.00
CA PHE A 129 -11.45 4.48 -21.25
C PHE A 129 -12.14 5.82 -21.00
N ASN A 130 -11.65 6.88 -21.65
CA ASN A 130 -12.42 8.10 -21.79
C ASN A 130 -13.64 7.69 -22.62
N LEU A 131 -14.78 7.53 -21.94
CA LEU A 131 -16.09 7.63 -22.56
C LEU A 131 -16.40 9.11 -22.79
#